data_AF-T1GVR9-F1
#
_entry.id   AF-T1GVR9-F1
#
_cell.length_a   1.000
_cell.length_b   1.000
_cell.length_c   1.000
_cell.angle_alpha   90.00
_cell.angle_beta   90.00
_cell.angle_gamma   90.00
#
_symmetry.space_group_name_H-M   'P 1'
#
loop_
_entity.id
_entity.type
_entity.pdbx_description
1 polymer ?
#
loop_
_entity_poly.entity_id
_entity_poly.type
_entity_poly.pdbx_seq_one_letter_code
_entity_poly.pdbx_strand_id
1 'polypeptide(L)'
;MSTVAGDLAKKQDLPPPGGYKKIPFARVPQKSYLSGFQMFAAYVTCTGIGLGVYYYTAKQIRQEKIEMRSARNVGTWYGEPIYKTQPEDKLFTPSLKEFYVHADFDDYYKASTLKLWS
;
A
#
# COMPACT_ATOMS: atom_id res chain seq x y z
N MET A 1 10.95 -60.17 71.30
CA MET A 1 10.16 -60.69 70.17
C MET A 1 9.67 -59.47 69.39
N SER A 2 10.40 -59.10 68.33
CA SER A 2 10.09 -59.45 66.93
C SER A 2 8.79 -58.79 66.48
N THR A 3 8.71 -57.97 65.44
CA THR A 3 9.58 -57.80 64.28
C THR A 3 9.09 -56.58 63.52
N VAL A 4 10.02 -55.91 62.86
CA VAL A 4 9.81 -54.99 61.75
C VAL A 4 8.92 -55.66 60.68
N ALA A 5 7.80 -55.02 60.34
CA ALA A 5 7.15 -55.13 59.04
C ALA A 5 6.59 -53.72 58.77
N GLY A 6 7.21 -52.90 57.93
CA GLY A 6 7.51 -53.25 56.56
C GLY A 6 6.34 -52.78 55.71
N ASP A 7 6.37 -51.49 55.43
CA ASP A 7 5.52 -50.71 54.55
C ASP A 7 5.42 -51.36 53.15
N LEU A 8 4.25 -51.91 52.79
CA LEU A 8 3.88 -52.23 51.39
C LEU A 8 2.36 -52.16 51.20
N ALA A 9 1.66 -51.29 51.94
CA ALA A 9 0.30 -50.94 51.54
C ALA A 9 0.42 -50.14 50.25
N LYS A 10 0.15 -50.77 49.08
CA LYS A 10 0.08 -50.08 47.79
C LYS A 10 -0.68 -48.78 48.01
N LYS A 11 0.01 -47.65 47.92
CA LYS A 11 -0.60 -46.33 48.04
C LYS A 11 -1.49 -46.19 46.82
N GLN A 12 -2.75 -46.55 47.01
CA GLN A 12 -3.75 -46.53 45.98
C GLN A 12 -3.98 -45.06 45.63
N ASP A 13 -3.80 -44.73 44.36
CA ASP A 13 -4.12 -43.40 43.86
C ASP A 13 -5.64 -43.23 43.91
N LEU A 14 -6.10 -42.66 45.03
CA LEU A 14 -7.50 -42.35 45.25
C LEU A 14 -7.79 -40.97 44.65
N PRO A 15 -9.01 -40.76 44.10
CA PRO A 15 -9.43 -39.42 43.75
C PRO A 15 -9.38 -38.54 45.02
N PRO A 16 -9.12 -37.24 44.86
CA PRO A 16 -9.13 -36.33 46.00
C PRO A 16 -10.50 -36.40 46.70
N PRO A 17 -10.56 -36.22 48.04
CA PRO A 17 -11.78 -36.40 48.83
C PRO A 17 -12.94 -35.45 48.46
N GLY A 18 -12.69 -34.44 47.60
CA GLY A 18 -13.69 -33.52 47.04
C GLY A 18 -14.05 -33.77 45.56
N GLY A 19 -13.59 -34.88 44.97
CA GLY A 19 -13.80 -35.21 43.56
C GLY A 19 -13.00 -34.34 42.57
N TYR A 20 -13.11 -34.66 41.28
CA TYR A 20 -12.45 -33.89 40.22
C TYR A 20 -13.25 -32.64 39.86
N LYS A 21 -12.54 -31.63 39.31
CA LYS A 21 -13.19 -30.48 38.69
C LYS A 21 -14.10 -30.97 37.57
N LYS A 22 -15.33 -30.45 37.52
CA LYS A 22 -16.29 -30.78 36.46
C LYS A 22 -15.70 -30.42 35.11
N ILE A 23 -15.51 -31.42 34.27
CA ILE A 23 -15.02 -31.25 32.90
C ILE A 23 -16.19 -30.69 32.08
N PRO A 24 -16.07 -29.50 31.47
CA PRO A 24 -17.09 -29.03 30.53
C PRO A 24 -17.02 -29.94 29.29
N PHE A 25 -17.97 -30.86 29.19
CA PHE A 25 -18.10 -31.77 28.05
C PHE A 25 -18.87 -31.15 26.88
N ALA A 26 -19.55 -30.02 27.13
CA ALA A 26 -20.24 -29.26 26.10
C ALA A 26 -19.25 -28.44 25.27
N ARG A 27 -19.48 -28.37 23.95
CA ARG A 27 -18.70 -27.51 23.05
C ARG A 27 -18.86 -26.05 23.46
N VAL A 28 -17.74 -25.36 23.66
CA VAL A 28 -17.74 -23.90 23.80
C VAL A 28 -17.79 -23.33 22.38
N PRO A 29 -18.87 -22.63 21.98
CA PRO A 29 -18.94 -22.06 20.64
C PRO A 29 -17.83 -21.02 20.46
N GLN A 30 -17.23 -20.99 19.27
CA GLN A 30 -16.21 -20.02 18.94
C GLN A 30 -16.81 -18.61 18.82
N LYS A 31 -16.09 -17.60 19.31
CA LYS A 31 -16.50 -16.19 19.16
C LYS A 31 -16.34 -15.76 17.70
N SER A 32 -17.40 -15.23 17.11
CA SER A 32 -17.35 -14.59 15.79
C SER A 32 -17.13 -13.08 15.96
N TYR A 33 -16.10 -12.55 15.29
CA TYR A 33 -15.73 -11.13 15.39
C TYR A 33 -16.33 -10.26 14.28
N LEU A 34 -16.70 -10.86 13.15
CA LEU A 34 -17.22 -10.16 11.99
C LEU A 34 -18.66 -10.59 11.75
N SER A 35 -19.58 -9.64 11.84
CA SER A 35 -20.96 -9.82 11.41
C SER A 35 -21.05 -9.74 9.88
N GLY A 36 -22.07 -10.39 9.30
CA GLY A 36 -22.27 -10.38 7.85
C GLY A 36 -22.44 -8.97 7.27
N PHE A 37 -23.11 -8.08 7.99
CA PHE A 37 -23.28 -6.68 7.56
C PHE A 37 -21.96 -5.92 7.49
N GLN A 38 -21.03 -6.17 8.43
CA GLN A 38 -19.69 -5.57 8.40
C GLN A 38 -18.90 -6.05 7.17
N MET A 39 -19.09 -7.29 6.71
CA MET A 39 -18.46 -7.79 5.49
C MET A 39 -19.00 -7.08 4.24
N PHE A 40 -20.31 -6.88 4.15
CA PHE A 40 -20.90 -6.11 3.04
C PHE A 40 -20.43 -4.66 3.03
N ALA A 41 -20.37 -4.02 4.20
CA ALA A 41 -19.86 -2.66 4.32
C ALA A 41 -18.38 -2.57 3.89
N ALA A 42 -17.54 -3.52 4.31
CA ALA A 42 -16.14 -3.60 3.90
C ALA A 42 -16.00 -3.76 2.38
N TYR A 43 -16.83 -4.61 1.77
CA TYR A 43 -16.81 -4.83 0.32
C TYR A 43 -17.17 -3.56 -0.46
N VAL A 44 -18.25 -2.88 -0.08
CA VAL A 44 -18.67 -1.62 -0.71
C VAL A 44 -17.59 -0.56 -0.54
N THR A 45 -16.95 -0.49 0.62
CA THR A 45 -15.86 0.46 0.91
C THR A 45 -14.65 0.21 0.01
N CYS A 46 -14.15 -1.03 -0.07
CA CYS A 46 -13.04 -1.39 -0.95
C CYS A 46 -13.36 -1.09 -2.42
N THR A 47 -14.60 -1.37 -2.84
CA THR A 47 -15.04 -1.14 -4.23
C THR A 47 -15.13 0.35 -4.54
N GLY A 48 -15.71 1.14 -3.64
CA GLY A 48 -15.81 2.61 -3.79
C GLY A 48 -14.43 3.28 -3.84
N ILE A 49 -13.50 2.85 -2.98
CA ILE A 49 -12.11 3.34 -3.02
C ILE A 49 -11.45 2.98 -4.36
N GLY A 50 -11.60 1.75 -4.84
CA GLY A 50 -11.06 1.33 -6.14
C GLY A 50 -11.58 2.18 -7.30
N LEU A 51 -12.89 2.46 -7.33
CA LEU A 51 -13.49 3.34 -8.32
C LEU A 51 -12.98 4.79 -8.22
N GLY A 52 -12.81 5.30 -7.00
CA GLY A 52 -12.24 6.63 -6.76
C GLY A 52 -10.81 6.75 -7.30
N VAL A 53 -9.94 5.79 -6.96
CA VAL A 53 -8.56 5.74 -7.45
C VAL A 53 -8.54 5.62 -8.98
N TYR A 54 -9.36 4.75 -9.56
CA TYR A 54 -9.47 4.62 -11.01
C TYR A 54 -9.83 5.94 -11.68
N TYR A 55 -10.80 6.69 -11.14
CA TYR A 55 -11.20 7.99 -11.67
C TYR A 55 -10.04 9.00 -11.66
N TYR A 56 -9.31 9.10 -10.55
CA TYR A 56 -8.17 10.01 -10.44
C TYR A 56 -7.05 9.64 -11.41
N THR A 57 -6.69 8.35 -11.49
CA THR A 57 -5.66 7.86 -12.43
C THR A 57 -6.10 8.08 -13.89
N ALA A 58 -7.37 7.84 -14.22
CA ALA A 58 -7.89 8.10 -15.56
C ALA A 58 -7.86 9.59 -15.92
N LYS A 59 -8.08 10.48 -14.95
CA LYS A 59 -7.93 11.93 -15.13
C LYS A 59 -6.47 12.31 -15.41
N GLN A 60 -5.52 11.74 -14.66
CA GLN A 60 -4.09 12.00 -14.85
C GLN A 60 -3.60 11.50 -16.22
N ILE A 61 -3.88 10.25 -16.59
CA ILE A 61 -3.51 9.66 -17.89
C ILE A 61 -4.08 10.48 -19.05
N ARG A 62 -5.28 11.05 -18.90
CA ARG A 62 -5.88 11.90 -19.93
C ARG A 62 -5.06 13.18 -20.14
N GLN A 63 -4.59 13.82 -19.07
CA GLN A 63 -3.73 15.01 -19.16
C GLN A 63 -2.40 14.65 -19.82
N GLU A 64 -1.74 13.59 -19.36
CA GLU A 64 -0.48 13.10 -19.94
C GLU A 64 -0.62 12.81 -21.44
N LYS A 65 -1.70 12.13 -21.86
CA LYS A 65 -1.96 11.88 -23.29
C LYS A 65 -2.16 13.16 -24.11
N ILE A 66 -2.79 14.18 -23.53
CA ILE A 66 -2.99 15.48 -24.19
C ILE A 66 -1.66 16.24 -24.29
N GLU A 67 -0.85 16.22 -23.23
CA GLU A 67 0.49 16.82 -23.19
C GLU A 67 1.42 16.15 -24.21
N MET A 68 1.45 14.82 -24.25
CA MET A 68 2.20 14.03 -25.22
C MET A 68 1.81 14.35 -26.67
N ARG A 69 0.50 14.45 -26.95
CA ARG A 69 0.01 14.81 -28.30
C ARG A 69 0.43 16.23 -28.69
N SER A 70 0.31 17.19 -27.76
CA SER A 70 0.70 18.58 -28.00
C SER A 70 2.20 18.71 -28.22
N ALA A 71 3.01 18.04 -27.40
CA ALA A 71 4.47 18.00 -27.54
C ALA A 71 4.90 17.38 -28.88
N ARG A 72 4.23 16.30 -29.32
CA ARG A 72 4.51 15.67 -30.62
C ARG A 72 4.27 16.62 -31.79
N ASN A 73 3.22 17.44 -31.76
CA ASN A 73 2.91 18.35 -32.86
C ASN A 73 3.85 19.58 -32.89
N VAL A 74 4.25 20.10 -31.72
CA VAL A 74 5.05 21.33 -31.61
C VAL A 74 6.56 21.06 -31.76
N GLY A 75 7.04 19.86 -31.44
CA GLY A 75 8.46 19.46 -31.50
C GLY A 75 8.93 18.90 -32.84
N THR A 76 8.21 19.15 -33.94
CA THR A 76 8.58 18.68 -35.28
C THR A 76 9.14 19.80 -36.15
N TRP A 77 10.25 19.54 -36.82
CA TRP A 77 10.81 20.40 -37.86
C TRP A 77 10.53 19.76 -39.22
N TYR A 78 9.65 20.38 -40.03
CA TYR A 78 9.15 19.81 -41.29
C TYR A 78 8.56 18.39 -41.18
N GLY A 79 7.97 18.06 -40.03
CA GLY A 79 7.35 16.75 -39.79
C GLY A 79 8.30 15.69 -39.20
N GLU A 80 9.60 15.96 -39.08
CA GLU A 80 10.54 15.11 -38.34
C GLU A 80 10.71 15.60 -36.90
N PRO A 81 10.78 14.71 -35.89
CA PRO A 81 11.08 15.12 -34.52
C PRO A 81 12.49 15.69 -34.40
N ILE A 82 12.64 16.80 -33.68
CA ILE A 82 13.94 17.48 -33.49
C ILE A 82 14.97 16.58 -32.79
N TYR A 83 14.53 15.73 -31.85
CA TYR A 83 15.39 14.79 -31.12
C TYR A 83 15.25 13.37 -31.67
N LYS A 84 16.35 12.80 -32.18
CA LYS A 84 16.36 11.50 -32.88
C LYS A 84 16.66 10.30 -31.99
N THR A 85 17.25 10.51 -30.81
CA THR A 85 17.81 9.44 -29.95
C THR A 85 16.99 9.12 -28.72
N GLN A 86 15.94 9.90 -28.43
CA GLN A 86 15.08 9.69 -27.26
C GLN A 86 13.83 8.91 -27.67
N PRO A 87 13.27 8.06 -26.78
CA PRO A 87 12.02 7.37 -27.03
C PRO A 87 10.88 8.36 -27.25
N GLU A 88 9.99 8.08 -28.21
CA GLU A 88 8.91 8.99 -28.64
C GLU A 88 7.95 9.42 -27.52
N ASP A 89 7.78 8.56 -26.51
CA ASP A 89 6.83 8.77 -25.42
C ASP A 89 7.40 9.54 -24.22
N LYS A 90 8.63 10.06 -24.33
CA LYS A 90 9.27 10.82 -23.26
C LYS A 90 9.12 12.33 -23.49
N LEU A 91 8.41 13.00 -22.58
CA LEU A 91 8.36 14.46 -22.56
C LEU A 91 9.76 15.03 -22.35
N PHE A 92 10.14 15.98 -23.21
CA PHE A 92 11.35 16.76 -23.02
C PHE A 92 11.06 17.85 -21.99
N THR A 93 11.66 17.74 -20.81
CA THR A 93 11.62 18.83 -19.82
C THR A 93 12.57 19.94 -20.29
N PRO A 94 12.08 21.16 -20.54
CA PRO A 94 12.94 22.25 -21.00
C PRO A 94 14.04 22.51 -19.97
N SER A 95 15.24 22.79 -20.46
CA SER A 95 16.30 23.31 -19.61
C SER A 95 15.87 24.66 -19.04
N LEU A 96 16.45 25.07 -17.90
CA LEU A 96 16.14 26.38 -17.32
C LEU A 96 16.38 27.53 -18.32
N LYS A 97 17.40 27.39 -19.17
CA LYS A 97 17.71 28.40 -20.18
C LYS A 97 16.63 28.50 -21.26
N GLU A 98 16.05 27.38 -21.68
CA GLU A 98 14.95 27.35 -22.66
C GLU A 98 13.65 27.89 -22.06
N PHE A 99 13.36 27.56 -20.79
CA PHE A 99 12.17 28.06 -20.11
C PHE A 99 12.20 29.57 -19.87
N TYR A 100 13.37 30.13 -19.55
CA TYR A 100 13.55 31.56 -19.28
C TYR A 100 14.06 32.35 -20.50
N VAL A 101 14.00 31.83 -21.73
CA VAL A 101 14.57 32.51 -22.91
C VAL A 101 13.90 33.86 -23.22
N HIS A 102 12.65 34.05 -22.76
CA HIS A 102 11.87 35.28 -22.91
C HIS A 102 11.69 36.06 -21.59
N ALA A 103 12.30 35.59 -20.50
CA ALA A 103 12.24 36.25 -19.21
C ALA A 103 13.44 37.17 -19.01
N ASP A 104 13.38 38.01 -17.97
CA ASP A 104 14.52 38.82 -17.57
C ASP A 104 15.67 37.96 -17.02
N PHE A 105 16.90 38.43 -17.21
CA PHE A 105 18.10 37.71 -16.80
C PHE A 105 18.17 37.51 -15.28
N ASP A 106 17.67 38.47 -14.49
CA ASP A 106 17.68 38.36 -13.02
C ASP A 106 16.83 37.19 -12.53
N ASP A 107 15.68 36.95 -13.17
CA ASP A 107 14.78 35.87 -12.79
C ASP A 107 15.36 34.50 -13.16
N TYR A 108 16.04 34.40 -14.30
CA TYR A 108 16.84 33.22 -14.65
C TYR A 108 17.96 32.97 -13.64
N TYR A 109 18.68 34.00 -13.21
CA TYR A 109 19.77 33.87 -12.24
C TYR A 109 19.27 33.38 -10.88
N LYS A 110 18.16 33.92 -10.38
CA LYS A 110 17.53 33.46 -9.13
C LYS A 110 17.09 32.00 -9.24
N ALA A 111 16.43 31.62 -10.34
CA ALA A 111 15.95 30.26 -10.57
C ALA A 111 17.11 29.24 -10.74
N SER A 112 18.17 29.62 -11.47
CA SER A 112 19.36 28.78 -11.63
C SER A 112 20.10 28.57 -10.31
N THR A 113 20.21 29.63 -9.50
CA THR A 113 20.75 29.54 -8.15
C THR A 113 19.89 28.59 -7.32
N LEU A 114 18.56 28.72 -7.27
CA LEU A 114 17.72 27.79 -6.49
C LEU A 114 17.87 26.32 -6.93
N LYS A 115 17.90 26.05 -8.24
CA LYS A 115 18.02 24.69 -8.78
C LYS A 115 19.38 24.03 -8.50
N LEU A 116 20.45 24.82 -8.40
CA LEU A 116 21.79 24.29 -8.11
C LEU A 116 21.93 23.79 -6.67
N TRP A 117 21.06 24.27 -5.77
CA TRP A 117 21.11 23.99 -4.34
C TRP A 117 19.97 23.04 -3.86
N SER A 118 19.14 22.51 -4.77
CA SER A 118 18.10 21.50 -4.52
C SER A 118 18.54 20.12 -4.98
#